data_AF-A0ABD5LQA2-F1
#
_entry.id   AF-A0ABD5LQA2-F1
#
_cell.length_a   1.000
_cell.length_b   1.000
_cell.length_c   1.000
_cell.angle_alpha   90.00
_cell.angle_beta   90.00
_cell.angle_gamma   90.00
#
_symmetry.space_group_name_H-M   'P 1'
#
loop_
_entity.id
_entity.type
_entity.pdbx_description
1 polymer ?
#
loop_
_entity_poly.entity_id
_entity_poly.type
_entity_poly.pdbx_seq_one_letter_code
_entity_poly.pdbx_strand_id
1 'polypeptide(L)' 'MKKYIRLLTHNEIPRVWEIDRTELIERLYVLQQGQLVLSEQRFDMKGWPEGEAEHYTPVLLESAERGAPFGESLKMTS' A
#
# COMPACT_ATOMS: atom_id res chain seq x y z
N MET A 1 -13.83 16.45 -11.58
CA MET A 1 -13.15 16.83 -10.33
C MET A 1 -11.67 17.05 -10.62
N LYS A 2 -11.09 18.22 -10.28
CA LYS A 2 -9.64 18.40 -10.32
C LYS A 2 -9.02 17.64 -9.14
N LYS A 3 -8.15 16.66 -9.41
CA LYS A 3 -7.40 15.94 -8.38
C LYS A 3 -6.20 16.82 -8.00
N TYR A 4 -6.28 17.47 -6.84
CA TYR A 4 -5.17 18.26 -6.31
C TYR A 4 -4.19 17.31 -5.63
N ILE A 5 -3.08 17.04 -6.32
CA ILE A 5 -1.97 16.26 -5.77
C ILE A 5 -1.06 17.26 -5.04
N ARG A 6 -0.90 17.08 -3.73
CA ARG A 6 0.07 17.82 -2.90
C ARG A 6 1.14 16.87 -2.38
N LEU A 7 2.31 17.41 -2.10
CA LEU A 7 3.35 16.66 -1.38
C LEU A 7 2.97 16.50 0.10
N LEU A 8 3.32 15.35 0.67
CA LEU A 8 3.27 15.14 2.12
C LEU A 8 4.50 15.79 2.75
N THR A 9 4.33 16.38 3.92
CA THR A 9 5.45 16.87 4.73
C THR A 9 6.14 15.71 5.44
N HIS A 10 7.37 15.94 5.89
CA HIS A 10 8.16 14.96 6.66
C HIS A 10 7.37 14.38 7.85
N ASN A 11 6.60 15.22 8.56
CA ASN A 11 5.82 14.79 9.72
C ASN A 11 4.50 14.09 9.35
N GLU A 12 4.04 14.21 8.11
CA GLU A 12 2.84 13.52 7.62
C GLU A 12 3.16 12.11 7.09
N ILE A 13 4.40 11.85 6.67
CA ILE A 13 4.79 10.55 6.08
C ILE A 13 4.60 9.39 7.07
N PRO A 14 5.05 9.46 8.34
CA PRO A 14 4.80 8.38 9.30
C PRO A 14 3.31 8.19 9.61
N ARG A 15 2.47 9.21 9.38
CA ARG A 15 1.04 9.14 9.65
C ARG A 15 0.26 8.33 8.62
N VAL A 16 0.89 7.95 7.50
CA VAL A 16 0.30 7.02 6.52
C VAL A 16 -0.05 5.68 7.19
N TRP A 17 0.72 5.24 8.16
CA TRP A 17 0.47 3.99 8.89
C TRP A 17 -0.74 4.06 9.82
N GLU A 18 -1.23 5.26 10.15
CA GLU A 18 -2.48 5.47 10.90
C GLU A 18 -3.72 5.22 10.04
N ILE A 19 -3.56 5.14 8.71
CA ILE A 19 -4.67 4.85 7.80
C ILE A 19 -5.13 3.43 8.04
N ASP A 20 -6.42 3.29 8.29
CA ASP A 20 -7.09 2.00 8.33
C ASP A 20 -7.03 1.34 6.94
N ARG A 21 -6.23 0.28 6.85
CA ARG A 21 -6.11 -0.59 5.68
C ARG A 21 -6.75 -1.96 5.90
N THR A 22 -7.69 -2.06 6.84
CA THR A 22 -8.48 -3.29 6.98
C THR A 22 -9.24 -3.54 5.68
N GLU A 23 -9.08 -4.75 5.16
CA GLU A 23 -9.68 -5.13 3.89
C GLU A 23 -10.14 -6.58 3.97
N LEU A 24 -11.37 -6.83 3.53
CA LEU A 24 -11.87 -8.18 3.35
C LEU A 24 -11.97 -8.49 1.87
N ILE A 25 -11.10 -9.38 1.41
CA ILE A 25 -11.12 -9.89 0.05
C ILE A 25 -11.87 -11.21 0.07
N GLU A 26 -13.07 -11.22 -0.50
CA GLU A 26 -13.89 -12.44 -0.57
C GLU A 26 -13.53 -13.34 -1.74
N ARG A 27 -13.06 -12.75 -2.84
CA ARG A 27 -12.67 -13.45 -4.06
C ARG A 27 -11.57 -12.68 -4.78
N LEU A 28 -10.67 -13.41 -5.43
CA LEU A 28 -9.63 -12.81 -6.26
C LEU A 28 -9.26 -13.70 -7.43
N TYR A 29 -8.75 -13.12 -8.51
CA TYR A 29 -8.23 -13.88 -9.63
C TYR A 29 -6.78 -14.27 -9.36
N VAL A 30 -6.49 -15.57 -9.39
CA VAL A 30 -5.14 -16.12 -9.30
C VAL A 30 -4.67 -16.55 -10.69
N LEU A 31 -3.41 -16.26 -11.01
CA LEU A 31 -2.80 -16.74 -12.26
C LEU A 31 -2.41 -18.21 -12.10
N GLN A 32 -3.10 -19.09 -12.82
CA GLN A 32 -2.82 -20.53 -12.84
C GLN A 32 -2.66 -20.97 -14.30
N GLN A 33 -1.51 -21.58 -14.61
CA GLN A 33 -1.23 -22.12 -15.95
C GLN A 33 -1.47 -21.10 -17.10
N GLY A 34 -1.15 -19.82 -16.86
CA GLY A 34 -1.33 -18.75 -17.84
C GLY A 34 -2.76 -18.22 -17.98
N GLN A 35 -3.70 -18.65 -17.13
CA GLN A 35 -5.07 -18.15 -17.10
C GLN A 35 -5.42 -17.56 -15.73
N LEU A 36 -6.25 -16.52 -15.73
CA LEU A 36 -6.82 -15.96 -14.50
C LEU A 36 -8.01 -16.81 -14.08
N VAL A 37 -7.90 -17.47 -12.93
CA VAL A 37 -8.94 -18.31 -12.35
C VAL A 37 -9.50 -17.61 -11.12
N LEU A 38 -10.83 -17.48 -11.04
CA LEU A 38 -11.49 -16.92 -9.86
C LEU A 38 -11.32 -17.88 -8.68
N SER A 39 -10.69 -17.40 -7.61
CA SER A 39 -10.52 -18.10 -6.33
C SER A 39 -11.51 -17.57 -5.30
N GLU A 40 -12.14 -18.49 -4.55
CA GLU A 40 -12.99 -18.17 -3.38
C GLU A 40 -12.19 -18.10 -2.08
N GLN A 41 -10.85 -18.09 -2.16
CA GLN A 41 -10.02 -17.89 -0.99
C GLN A 41 -10.26 -16.51 -0.39
N ARG A 42 -10.65 -16.50 0.88
CA ARG A 42 -10.93 -15.29 1.65
C ARG A 42 -9.66 -14.79 2.35
N PHE A 43 -9.35 -13.51 2.19
CA PHE A 43 -8.27 -12.85 2.92
C PHE A 43 -8.86 -11.76 3.80
N ASP A 44 -8.59 -11.86 5.10
CA ASP A 44 -8.99 -10.89 6.10
C ASP A 44 -7.74 -10.10 6.51
N MET A 45 -7.47 -9.03 5.78
CA MET A 45 -6.33 -8.16 6.03
C MET A 45 -6.62 -7.25 7.22
N LYS A 46 -5.76 -7.32 8.23
CA LYS A 46 -5.93 -6.57 9.48
C LYS A 46 -5.34 -5.17 9.47
N GLY A 47 -4.95 -4.66 8.29
CA GLY A 47 -4.27 -3.39 8.12
C GLY A 47 -2.95 -3.57 7.40
N TRP A 48 -1.97 -2.75 7.77
CA TRP A 48 -0.61 -2.86 7.27
C TRP A 48 0.05 -4.16 7.75
N PRO A 49 0.77 -4.89 6.88
CA PRO A 49 1.57 -6.04 7.32
C PRO A 49 2.59 -5.64 8.40
N GLU A 50 2.90 -6.59 9.29
CA GLU A 50 3.89 -6.40 10.34
C GLU A 50 5.26 -6.07 9.74
N GLY A 51 5.95 -5.05 10.30
CA GLY A 51 7.27 -4.62 9.84
C GLY A 51 7.28 -3.66 8.65
N GLU A 52 6.15 -3.44 7.98
CA GLU A 52 6.07 -2.52 6.82
C GLU A 52 6.37 -1.08 7.21
N ALA A 53 5.87 -0.64 8.37
CA ALA A 53 6.08 0.73 8.83
C ALA A 53 7.57 1.02 9.06
N GLU A 54 8.26 0.11 9.73
CA GLU A 54 9.68 0.19 10.03
C GLU A 54 10.52 0.09 8.75
N HIS A 55 10.12 -0.79 7.82
CA HIS A 55 10.85 -1.02 6.58
C HIS A 55 10.72 0.15 5.59
N TYR A 56 9.52 0.66 5.38
CA TYR A 56 9.25 1.62 4.31
C TYR A 56 9.28 3.08 4.74
N THR A 57 9.09 3.42 6.01
CA THR A 57 9.17 4.83 6.47
C THR A 57 10.49 5.51 6.05
N PRO A 58 11.67 4.91 6.23
CA PRO A 58 12.92 5.53 5.80
C PRO A 58 12.96 5.77 4.28
N VAL A 59 12.45 4.82 3.48
CA VAL A 59 12.42 4.91 2.01
C VAL A 59 11.47 6.03 1.55
N LEU A 60 10.33 6.17 2.21
CA LEU A 60 9.35 7.22 1.92
C LEU A 60 9.88 8.61 2.28
N LEU A 61 10.58 8.75 3.41
CA LEU A 61 11.21 10.00 3.83
C LEU A 61 12.30 10.42 2.83
N GLU A 62 13.21 9.51 2.48
CA GLU A 62 14.28 9.78 1.50
C GLU A 62 13.72 10.15 0.11
N SER A 63 12.62 9.51 -0.30
CA SER A 63 11.95 9.82 -1.56
C SER A 63 11.28 11.19 -1.53
N ALA A 64 10.67 11.57 -0.40
CA ALA A 64 10.06 12.88 -0.22
C ALA A 64 11.10 14.01 -0.21
N GLU A 65 12.28 13.79 0.38
CA GLU A 65 13.40 14.73 0.31
C GLU A 65 13.85 14.99 -1.14
N ARG A 66 13.72 13.99 -2.01
CA ARG A 66 13.97 14.12 -3.46
C ARG A 66 12.80 14.73 -4.24
N GLY A 67 11.73 15.15 -3.57
CA GLY A 67 10.54 15.73 -4.19
C GLY A 67 9.64 14.72 -4.90
N ALA A 68 9.78 13.42 -4.61
CA ALA A 68 8.92 12.40 -5.20
C ALA A 68 7.48 12.56 -4.69
N PRO A 69 6.47 12.46 -5.58
CA PRO A 69 5.09 12.39 -5.14
C PRO A 69 4.84 11.06 -4.41
N PHE A 70 4.00 11.10 -3.37
CA PHE A 70 3.52 9.88 -2.74
C PHE A 70 2.58 9.14 -3.71
N GLY A 71 2.92 7.91 -4.07
CA GLY A 71 2.16 7.06 -4.99
C GLY A 71 1.82 5.71 -4.39
N GLU A 72 0.80 5.05 -4.93
CA GLU A 72 0.28 3.75 -4.45
C GLU A 72 1.22 2.55 -4.68
N SER A 73 2.47 2.77 -5.11
CA SER A 73 3.42 1.71 -5.47
C SER A 73 4.30 1.23 -4.30
N LEU A 74 3.76 1.25 -3.07
CA LEU A 74 4.25 0.34 -2.03
C LEU A 74 3.81 -1.06 -2.46
N LYS A 75 4.70 -1.74 -3.20
CA LYS A 75 4.49 -3.12 -3.62
C LYS A 75 4.43 -3.97 -2.36
N MET A 76 3.23 -4.36 -1.94
CA MET A 76 3.01 -5.54 -1.11
C MET A 76 3.61 -6.73 -1.83
N THR A 77 4.82 -7.12 -1.46
CA THR A 77 5.34 -8.45 -1.79
C THR A 77 4.52 -9.45 -0.99
N SER A 78 3.66 -10.19 -1.69
CA SER A 78 2.95 -11.37 -1.18
C SER A 78 3.89 -12.46 -0.70
#